data_AF-A0A811Q6C6-F1
#
_entry.id   AF-A0A811Q6C6-F1
#
_cell.length_a   1.000
_cell.length_b   1.000
_cell.length_c   1.000
_cell.angle_alpha   90.00
_cell.angle_beta   90.00
_cell.angle_gamma   90.00
#
_symmetry.space_group_name_H-M   'P 1'
#
loop_
_entity.id
_entity.type
_entity.pdbx_description
1 polymer ?
#
loop_
_entity_poly.entity_id
_entity_poly.type
_entity_poly.pdbx_seq_one_letter_code
_entity_poly.pdbx_strand_id
1 'polypeptide(L)'
;MAFAGSADDSAEDYSAAATVVRFDPPLPLLRGPVPSPASGDGPVVLAFRDAASWRAAWEVAEASLVSQCEAGARSGCSISASRKCKPPWWKGLFVAAPTDYEERERCEEREMAACLEAAKEACIKFAKEKCLGPFRDARIASEGLLENTHFDIWGAAADKSSSNSLCALNNQQSFSPDPGVTNYTGSDVLDSLSSKENNSSG
;
A
#
# COMPACT_ATOMS: atom_id res chain seq x y z
N MET A 1 30.19 -10.93 59.29
CA MET A 1 29.46 -11.02 57.99
C MET A 1 28.86 -9.65 57.73
N ALA A 2 29.38 -8.93 56.74
CA ALA A 2 28.89 -7.60 56.38
C ALA A 2 27.83 -7.76 55.28
N PHE A 3 26.62 -7.25 55.51
CA PHE A 3 25.60 -7.11 54.47
C PHE A 3 25.98 -5.92 53.60
N ALA A 4 26.45 -6.21 52.38
CA ALA A 4 26.54 -5.20 51.33
C ALA A 4 25.12 -4.96 50.81
N GLY A 5 24.54 -3.81 51.17
CA GLY A 5 23.32 -3.33 50.53
C GLY A 5 23.62 -3.00 49.08
N SER A 6 22.96 -3.71 48.16
CA SER A 6 22.97 -3.35 46.74
C SER A 6 22.16 -2.06 46.61
N ALA A 7 22.85 -0.94 46.36
CA ALA A 7 22.19 0.28 45.94
C ALA A 7 21.60 0.00 44.56
N ASP A 8 20.27 -0.12 44.50
CA ASP A 8 19.53 -0.22 43.25
C ASP A 8 19.54 1.17 42.61
N ASP A 9 20.45 1.36 41.65
CA ASP A 9 20.65 2.59 40.88
C ASP A 9 19.68 2.62 39.68
N SER A 10 18.40 2.35 39.91
CA SER A 10 17.33 2.50 38.91
C SER A 10 16.79 3.93 38.95
N ALA A 11 17.67 4.90 38.68
CA ALA A 11 17.24 6.27 38.44
C ALA A 11 16.44 6.30 37.13
N GLU A 12 15.11 6.31 37.24
CA GLU A 12 14.19 6.47 36.11
C GLU A 12 14.57 7.70 35.28
N ASP A 13 14.75 7.51 33.98
CA ASP A 13 15.18 8.58 33.05
C ASP A 13 14.01 9.51 32.75
N TYR A 14 13.91 10.60 33.52
CA TYR A 14 12.96 11.69 33.31
C TYR A 14 13.49 12.79 32.37
N SER A 15 14.51 12.50 31.55
CA SER A 15 15.00 13.46 30.55
C SER A 15 13.89 13.83 29.56
N ALA A 16 13.89 15.09 29.10
CA ALA A 16 12.96 15.54 28.07
C ALA A 16 13.00 14.66 26.82
N ALA A 17 14.16 14.09 26.48
CA ALA A 17 14.28 13.15 25.36
C ALA A 17 13.51 11.84 25.57
N ALA A 18 13.39 11.38 26.83
CA ALA A 18 12.64 10.18 27.20
C ALA A 18 11.14 10.44 27.32
N THR A 19 10.72 11.66 27.66
CA THR A 19 9.30 12.02 27.80
C THR A 19 8.69 12.63 26.54
N VAL A 20 9.49 13.04 25.56
CA VAL A 20 8.98 13.63 24.30
C VAL A 20 8.55 12.53 23.35
N VAL A 21 7.24 12.41 23.14
CA VAL A 21 6.67 11.65 22.03
C VAL A 21 6.95 12.42 20.75
N ARG A 22 7.87 11.90 19.92
CA ARG A 22 8.07 12.45 18.57
C ARG A 22 6.94 11.98 17.68
N PHE A 23 6.23 12.94 17.11
CA PHE A 23 5.33 12.65 16.00
C PHE A 23 6.16 12.34 14.76
N ASP A 24 5.69 11.37 13.98
CA ASP A 24 6.21 11.18 12.65
C ASP A 24 6.01 12.46 11.84
N PRO A 25 7.02 12.92 11.09
CA PRO A 25 6.84 14.02 10.16
C PRO A 25 5.65 13.76 9.23
N PRO A 26 4.92 14.81 8.81
CA PRO A 26 3.79 14.64 7.91
C PRO A 26 4.26 13.96 6.62
N LEU A 27 3.53 12.92 6.20
CA LEU A 27 3.80 12.25 4.93
C LEU A 27 3.64 13.27 3.79
N PRO A 28 4.62 13.35 2.86
CA PRO A 28 4.50 14.25 1.72
C PRO A 28 3.30 13.87 0.86
N LEU A 29 2.63 14.87 0.28
CA LEU A 29 1.49 14.63 -0.60
C LEU A 29 1.95 13.86 -1.85
N LEU A 30 1.19 12.83 -2.22
CA LEU A 30 1.46 12.02 -3.42
C LEU A 30 1.37 12.83 -4.72
N ARG A 31 0.56 13.90 -4.70
CA ARG A 31 0.34 14.80 -5.82
C ARG A 31 0.49 16.23 -5.35
N GLY A 32 1.06 17.06 -6.20
CA GLY A 32 1.14 18.49 -5.93
C GLY A 32 0.68 19.33 -7.12
N PRO A 33 0.65 20.65 -6.92
CA PRO A 33 0.12 21.60 -7.89
C PRO A 33 0.99 21.66 -9.14
N VAL A 34 0.35 21.54 -10.31
CA VAL A 34 0.98 21.67 -11.62
C VAL A 34 0.16 22.66 -12.47
N PRO A 35 0.80 23.67 -13.10
CA PRO A 35 0.14 24.59 -14.02
C PRO A 35 -0.59 23.85 -15.14
N SER A 36 -1.86 24.20 -15.38
CA SER A 36 -2.60 23.66 -16.52
C SER A 36 -2.06 24.27 -17.83
N PRO A 37 -1.98 23.49 -18.92
CA PRO A 37 -1.44 23.97 -20.21
C PRO A 37 -2.25 25.11 -20.86
N ALA A 38 -3.46 25.41 -20.36
CA ALA A 38 -4.29 26.50 -20.84
C ALA A 38 -3.83 27.84 -20.25
N SER A 39 -2.76 28.40 -20.83
CA SER A 39 -2.19 29.72 -20.53
C SER A 39 -1.57 29.84 -19.13
N GLY A 40 -0.53 30.66 -18.96
CA GLY A 40 0.23 30.79 -17.71
C GLY A 40 -0.57 31.28 -16.47
N ASP A 41 -1.89 31.44 -16.61
CA ASP A 41 -2.85 31.84 -15.58
C ASP A 41 -3.98 30.79 -15.40
N GLY A 42 -3.81 29.59 -15.97
CA GLY A 42 -4.79 28.49 -15.94
C GLY A 42 -4.91 27.80 -14.58
N PRO A 43 -6.04 27.11 -14.31
CA PRO A 43 -6.29 26.46 -13.03
C PRO A 43 -5.22 25.42 -12.72
N VAL A 44 -4.67 25.50 -11.51
CA VAL A 44 -3.67 24.54 -11.02
C VAL A 44 -4.31 23.18 -10.80
N VAL A 45 -3.70 22.11 -11.34
CA VAL A 45 -4.21 20.73 -11.20
C VAL A 45 -3.22 19.89 -10.40
N LEU A 46 -3.72 18.94 -9.62
CA LEU A 46 -2.89 18.01 -8.87
C LEU A 46 -2.34 16.90 -9.79
N ALA A 47 -1.03 16.74 -9.79
CA ALA A 47 -0.34 15.67 -10.52
C ALA A 47 0.74 15.00 -9.67
N PHE A 48 1.02 13.74 -9.98
CA PHE A 48 2.24 13.07 -9.54
C PHE A 48 3.45 13.75 -10.16
N ARG A 49 4.56 13.75 -9.41
CA ARG A 49 5.81 14.39 -9.82
C ARG A 49 6.37 13.79 -11.11
N ASP A 50 6.31 12.47 -11.21
CA ASP A 50 6.88 11.68 -12.31
C ASP A 50 6.23 10.28 -12.37
N ALA A 51 6.44 9.53 -13.45
CA ALA A 51 5.89 8.18 -13.60
C ALA A 51 6.37 7.20 -12.52
N ALA A 52 7.58 7.37 -11.98
CA ALA A 52 8.07 6.50 -10.91
C ALA A 52 7.29 6.71 -9.62
N SER A 53 6.99 7.97 -9.27
CA SER A 53 6.15 8.33 -8.12
C SER A 53 4.72 7.82 -8.28
N TRP A 54 4.14 7.88 -9.49
CA TRP A 54 2.83 7.30 -9.78
C TRP A 54 2.84 5.77 -9.61
N ARG A 55 3.84 5.06 -10.18
CA ARG A 55 3.94 3.59 -10.07
C ARG A 55 4.14 3.14 -8.63
N ALA A 56 5.04 3.79 -7.89
CA ALA A 56 5.27 3.46 -6.49
C ALA A 56 4.00 3.65 -5.65
N ALA A 57 3.25 4.73 -5.88
CA ALA A 57 1.98 4.94 -5.20
C ALA A 57 0.91 3.92 -5.60
N TRP A 58 0.85 3.52 -6.87
CA TRP A 58 -0.04 2.46 -7.35
C TRP A 58 0.26 1.13 -6.65
N GLU A 59 1.54 0.71 -6.65
CA GLU A 59 1.99 -0.56 -6.08
C GLU A 59 1.73 -0.63 -4.58
N VAL A 60 2.02 0.46 -3.85
CA VAL A 60 1.73 0.54 -2.41
C VAL A 60 0.23 0.49 -2.13
N ALA A 61 -0.59 1.18 -2.92
CA ALA A 61 -2.05 1.14 -2.76
C ALA A 61 -2.62 -0.25 -3.05
N GLU A 62 -2.18 -0.89 -4.15
CA GLU A 62 -2.58 -2.24 -4.51
C GLU A 62 -2.19 -3.24 -3.42
N ALA A 63 -0.94 -3.23 -2.96
CA ALA A 63 -0.47 -4.11 -1.90
C ALA A 63 -1.24 -3.91 -0.58
N SER A 64 -1.53 -2.65 -0.21
CA SER A 64 -2.33 -2.34 0.98
C SER A 64 -3.76 -2.88 0.88
N LEU A 65 -4.41 -2.73 -0.28
CA LEU A 65 -5.75 -3.26 -0.52
C LEU A 65 -5.78 -4.80 -0.52
N VAL A 66 -4.78 -5.44 -1.12
CA VAL A 66 -4.63 -6.91 -1.06
C VAL A 66 -4.49 -7.36 0.39
N SER A 67 -3.60 -6.73 1.16
CA SER A 67 -3.37 -7.09 2.56
C SER A 67 -4.63 -6.95 3.43
N GLN A 68 -5.37 -5.86 3.27
CA GLN A 68 -6.63 -5.63 3.98
C GLN A 68 -7.71 -6.65 3.57
N CYS A 69 -7.80 -6.95 2.27
CA CYS A 69 -8.72 -7.95 1.77
C CYS A 69 -8.40 -9.35 2.32
N GLU A 70 -7.13 -9.75 2.33
CA GLU A 70 -6.71 -11.04 2.89
C GLU A 70 -6.97 -11.13 4.39
N ALA A 71 -6.76 -10.03 5.14
CA ALA A 71 -7.11 -9.98 6.56
C ALA A 71 -8.62 -10.17 6.78
N GLY A 72 -9.45 -9.53 5.94
CA GLY A 72 -10.90 -9.74 5.94
C GLY A 72 -11.27 -11.18 5.55
N ALA A 73 -10.61 -11.74 4.55
CA ALA A 73 -10.81 -13.11 4.08
C ALA A 73 -10.48 -14.14 5.17
N ARG A 74 -9.41 -13.95 5.96
CA ARG A 74 -9.10 -14.81 7.11
C ARG A 74 -10.28 -14.92 8.09
N SER A 75 -10.92 -13.79 8.37
CA SER A 75 -12.09 -13.76 9.26
C SER A 75 -13.33 -14.38 8.60
N GLY A 76 -13.58 -14.09 7.32
CA GLY A 76 -14.71 -14.68 6.60
C GLY A 76 -14.58 -16.19 6.39
N CYS A 77 -13.37 -16.66 6.07
CA CYS A 77 -13.06 -18.05 5.83
C CYS A 77 -13.16 -18.89 7.11
N SER A 78 -12.71 -18.37 8.26
CA SER A 78 -12.85 -19.09 9.54
C SER A 78 -14.33 -19.31 9.91
N ILE A 79 -15.18 -18.31 9.69
CA ILE A 79 -16.64 -18.42 9.90
C ILE A 79 -17.24 -19.44 8.92
N SER A 80 -16.85 -19.36 7.64
CA SER A 80 -17.34 -20.28 6.60
C SER A 80 -16.94 -21.73 6.89
N ALA A 81 -15.66 -21.97 7.23
CA ALA A 81 -15.14 -23.27 7.61
C ALA A 81 -15.88 -23.84 8.83
N SER A 82 -16.04 -23.04 9.89
CA SER A 82 -16.79 -23.45 11.08
C SER A 82 -18.23 -23.84 10.78
N ARG A 83 -18.91 -23.08 9.89
CA ARG A 83 -20.29 -23.38 9.48
C ARG A 83 -20.40 -24.66 8.65
N LYS A 84 -19.40 -24.96 7.82
CA LYS A 84 -19.36 -26.19 7.01
C LYS A 84 -19.02 -27.43 7.83
N CYS A 85 -18.13 -27.28 8.82
CA CYS A 85 -17.59 -28.41 9.60
C CYS A 85 -18.35 -28.66 10.91
N LYS A 86 -19.26 -27.77 11.33
CA LYS A 86 -20.07 -27.98 12.53
C LYS A 86 -21.04 -29.16 12.33
N PRO A 87 -21.09 -30.12 13.27
CA PRO A 87 -22.07 -31.20 13.20
C PRO A 87 -23.49 -30.65 13.30
N PRO A 88 -24.47 -31.26 12.61
CA PRO A 88 -25.87 -30.89 12.74
C PRO A 88 -26.32 -30.89 14.21
N TRP A 89 -27.12 -29.90 14.59
CA TRP A 89 -27.57 -29.70 15.97
C TRP A 89 -28.31 -30.92 16.56
N TRP A 90 -29.02 -31.68 15.72
CA TRP A 90 -29.74 -32.88 16.13
C TRP A 90 -28.81 -34.04 16.54
N LYS A 91 -27.58 -34.08 16.02
CA LYS A 91 -26.62 -35.16 16.33
C LYS A 91 -26.24 -35.14 17.82
N GLY A 92 -26.12 -33.97 18.43
CA GLY A 92 -25.86 -33.83 19.87
C GLY A 92 -27.09 -34.06 20.77
N LEU A 93 -28.30 -34.11 20.21
CA LEU A 93 -29.54 -34.34 20.96
C LEU A 93 -29.91 -35.83 21.01
N PHE A 94 -29.60 -36.59 19.95
CA PHE A 94 -30.01 -38.00 19.81
C PHE A 94 -28.85 -39.01 19.89
N VAL A 95 -27.61 -38.55 19.76
CA VAL A 95 -26.43 -39.43 19.83
C VAL A 95 -25.55 -38.93 20.97
N ALA A 96 -25.47 -39.71 22.06
CA ALA A 96 -24.56 -39.48 23.18
C ALA A 96 -23.09 -39.81 22.83
N ALA A 97 -22.71 -39.63 21.56
CA ALA A 97 -21.32 -39.76 21.14
C ALA A 97 -20.63 -38.41 21.34
N PRO A 98 -19.44 -38.37 21.96
CA PRO A 98 -18.67 -37.14 22.05
C PRO A 98 -18.46 -36.58 20.64
N THR A 99 -18.61 -35.27 20.50
CA THR A 99 -18.25 -34.59 19.25
C THR A 99 -16.78 -34.88 18.99
N ASP A 100 -16.47 -35.43 17.81
CA ASP A 100 -15.08 -35.63 17.41
C ASP A 100 -14.47 -34.26 17.06
N TYR A 101 -13.77 -33.70 18.04
CA TYR A 101 -13.11 -32.41 17.90
C TYR A 101 -11.93 -32.47 16.93
N GLU A 102 -11.28 -33.62 16.79
CA GLU A 102 -10.12 -33.81 15.92
C GLU A 102 -10.55 -33.87 14.45
N GLU A 103 -11.63 -34.61 14.14
CA GLU A 103 -12.21 -34.60 12.79
C GLU A 103 -12.72 -33.21 12.40
N ARG A 104 -13.29 -32.48 13.35
CA ARG A 104 -13.77 -31.12 13.13
C ARG A 104 -12.62 -30.17 12.84
N GLU A 105 -11.55 -30.21 13.62
CA GLU A 105 -10.35 -29.40 13.41
C GLU A 105 -9.74 -29.66 12.03
N ARG A 106 -9.56 -30.94 11.65
CA ARG A 106 -9.07 -31.32 10.31
C ARG A 106 -9.99 -30.89 9.17
N CYS A 107 -11.29 -30.77 9.41
CA CYS A 107 -12.23 -30.21 8.44
C CYS A 107 -12.06 -28.69 8.35
N GLU A 108 -12.04 -28.00 9.49
CA GLU A 108 -11.92 -26.54 9.55
C GLU A 108 -10.61 -26.06 8.93
N GLU A 109 -9.50 -26.75 9.16
CA GLU A 109 -8.20 -26.46 8.53
C GLU A 109 -8.25 -26.59 7.01
N ARG A 110 -8.83 -27.67 6.47
CA ARG A 110 -8.94 -27.89 5.02
C ARG A 110 -9.84 -26.85 4.37
N GLU A 111 -11.00 -26.58 4.96
CA GLU A 111 -11.94 -25.58 4.44
C GLU A 111 -11.36 -24.15 4.54
N MET A 112 -10.62 -23.84 5.61
CA MET A 112 -9.94 -22.56 5.77
C MET A 112 -8.84 -22.39 4.72
N ALA A 113 -7.99 -23.38 4.51
CA ALA A 113 -6.92 -23.33 3.52
C ALA A 113 -7.49 -23.14 2.10
N ALA A 114 -8.48 -23.94 1.71
CA ALA A 114 -9.11 -23.84 0.39
C ALA A 114 -9.77 -22.47 0.18
N CYS A 115 -10.45 -21.94 1.20
CA CYS A 115 -11.07 -20.62 1.14
C CYS A 115 -10.04 -19.49 1.02
N LEU A 116 -8.93 -19.56 1.76
CA LEU A 116 -7.86 -18.56 1.72
C LEU A 116 -7.14 -18.55 0.37
N GLU A 117 -6.84 -19.70 -0.20
CA GLU A 117 -6.23 -19.77 -1.53
C GLU A 117 -7.14 -19.14 -2.60
N ALA A 118 -8.44 -19.45 -2.58
CA ALA A 118 -9.41 -18.81 -3.48
C ALA A 118 -9.53 -17.30 -3.25
N ALA A 119 -9.39 -16.85 -2.00
CA ALA A 119 -9.48 -15.44 -1.65
C ALA A 119 -8.29 -14.61 -2.17
N LYS A 120 -7.08 -15.18 -2.28
CA LYS A 120 -5.89 -14.45 -2.76
C LYS A 120 -6.10 -13.84 -4.14
N GLU A 121 -6.54 -14.63 -5.11
CA GLU A 121 -6.79 -14.16 -6.48
C GLU A 121 -7.92 -13.13 -6.51
N ALA A 122 -9.00 -13.37 -5.75
CA ALA A 122 -10.11 -12.44 -5.63
C ALA A 122 -9.66 -11.09 -5.03
N CYS A 123 -8.76 -11.12 -4.04
CA CYS A 123 -8.21 -9.93 -3.40
C CYS A 123 -7.30 -9.12 -4.34
N ILE A 124 -6.46 -9.79 -5.14
CA ILE A 124 -5.65 -9.12 -6.17
C ILE A 124 -6.54 -8.44 -7.20
N LYS A 125 -7.56 -9.15 -7.70
CA LYS A 125 -8.51 -8.58 -8.67
C LYS A 125 -9.26 -7.38 -8.07
N PHE A 126 -9.75 -7.51 -6.84
CA PHE A 126 -10.42 -6.43 -6.13
C PHE A 126 -9.50 -5.22 -5.97
N ALA A 127 -8.24 -5.42 -5.55
CA ALA A 127 -7.28 -4.34 -5.37
C ALA A 127 -7.03 -3.58 -6.69
N LYS A 128 -6.79 -4.29 -7.79
CA LYS A 128 -6.61 -3.67 -9.12
C LYS A 128 -7.83 -2.86 -9.55
N GLU A 129 -9.03 -3.43 -9.43
CA GLU A 129 -10.28 -2.74 -9.78
C GLU A 129 -10.49 -1.47 -8.94
N LYS A 130 -10.12 -1.49 -7.65
CA LYS A 130 -10.22 -0.34 -6.77
C LYS A 130 -9.13 0.70 -7.00
N CYS A 131 -7.93 0.30 -7.40
CA CYS A 131 -6.86 1.22 -7.79
C CYS A 131 -7.16 1.96 -9.09
N LEU A 132 -7.90 1.35 -10.04
CA LEU A 132 -8.19 1.97 -11.34
C LEU A 132 -8.84 3.35 -11.21
N GLY A 133 -9.91 3.49 -10.42
CA GLY A 133 -10.63 4.76 -10.28
C GLY A 133 -9.72 5.95 -9.89
N PRO A 134 -9.02 5.91 -8.75
CA PRO A 134 -8.20 7.03 -8.29
C PRO A 134 -6.92 7.26 -9.10
N PHE A 135 -6.36 6.25 -9.79
CA PHE A 135 -5.06 6.37 -10.45
C PHE A 135 -5.12 6.46 -11.98
N ARG A 136 -6.17 5.93 -12.63
CA ARG A 136 -6.27 5.94 -14.10
C ARG A 136 -6.23 7.36 -14.65
N ASP A 137 -7.09 8.23 -14.14
CA ASP A 137 -7.18 9.63 -14.61
C ASP A 137 -6.24 10.56 -13.83
N ALA A 138 -5.37 10.01 -12.98
CA ALA A 138 -4.41 10.80 -12.24
C ALA A 138 -3.36 11.37 -13.18
N ARG A 139 -3.12 12.68 -13.09
CA ARG A 139 -2.12 13.36 -13.89
C ARG A 139 -0.71 13.04 -13.39
N ILE A 140 0.22 13.00 -14.32
CA ILE A 140 1.66 12.85 -14.12
C ILE A 140 2.32 14.01 -14.88
N ALA A 141 3.21 14.75 -14.20
CA ALA A 141 3.92 15.84 -14.83
C ALA A 141 4.90 15.32 -15.90
N SER A 142 5.01 16.02 -17.04
CA SER A 142 6.03 15.73 -18.05
C SER A 142 7.41 16.22 -17.58
N GLU A 143 8.46 15.50 -17.98
CA GLU A 143 9.86 15.88 -17.71
C GLU A 143 10.16 17.25 -18.34
N GLY A 144 10.63 18.22 -17.54
CA GLY A 144 10.92 19.60 -17.97
C GLY A 144 10.03 20.71 -17.37
N LEU A 145 8.91 20.40 -16.71
CA LEU A 145 8.10 21.42 -16.01
C LEU A 145 8.58 21.71 -14.58
N LEU A 146 9.19 20.71 -13.94
CA LEU A 146 9.69 20.78 -12.55
C LEU A 146 10.94 21.66 -12.38
N GLU A 147 11.63 22.02 -13.46
CA GLU A 147 12.74 22.98 -13.37
C GLU A 147 12.24 24.40 -13.05
N ASN A 148 10.96 24.68 -13.34
CA ASN A 148 10.36 26.02 -13.19
C ASN A 148 9.23 26.08 -12.16
N THR A 149 8.62 24.95 -11.80
CA THR A 149 7.72 24.86 -10.66
C THR A 149 8.52 24.43 -9.44
N HIS A 150 8.91 25.41 -8.64
CA HIS A 150 9.44 25.14 -7.31
C HIS A 150 8.37 24.35 -6.57
N PHE A 151 8.56 23.03 -6.44
CA PHE A 151 7.70 22.13 -5.68
C PHE A 151 8.00 22.38 -4.21
N ASP A 152 7.68 23.59 -3.79
CA ASP A 152 8.02 24.19 -2.52
C ASP A 152 6.95 23.80 -1.52
N ILE A 153 6.75 22.49 -1.36
CA ILE A 153 5.92 21.98 -0.29
C ILE A 153 6.85 21.32 0.71
N TRP A 154 7.14 22.11 1.74
CA TRP A 154 7.22 21.63 3.10
C TRP A 154 8.40 20.70 3.39
N GLY A 155 9.60 21.19 3.12
CA GLY A 155 10.74 20.82 3.95
C GLY A 155 10.45 21.30 5.38
N ALA A 156 9.83 20.46 6.20
CA ALA A 156 10.02 20.55 7.65
C ALA A 156 11.52 20.39 7.89
N ALA A 157 12.22 21.52 8.01
CA ALA A 157 13.62 21.68 8.41
C ALA A 157 14.50 20.44 8.13
N ALA A 158 14.73 20.14 6.85
CA ALA A 158 15.87 19.32 6.49
C ALA A 158 17.06 20.26 6.43
N ASP A 159 17.83 20.29 7.53
CA ASP A 159 19.08 21.01 7.61
C ASP A 159 19.92 20.70 6.37
N LYS A 160 20.45 21.78 5.77
CA LYS A 160 21.41 21.73 4.66
C LYS A 160 22.56 20.81 5.03
N SER A 161 22.51 19.57 4.55
CA SER A 161 23.71 18.78 4.32
C SER A 161 23.47 17.84 3.15
N SER A 162 24.30 18.06 2.15
CA SER A 162 24.38 17.37 0.88
C SER A 162 24.43 15.85 0.99
N SER A 163 23.78 15.21 0.01
CA SER A 163 24.14 13.91 -0.57
C SER A 163 23.77 12.65 0.21
N ASN A 164 22.72 11.95 -0.23
CA ASN A 164 22.88 10.86 -1.21
C ASN A 164 21.53 10.42 -1.76
N SER A 165 21.34 10.71 -3.05
CA SER A 165 20.35 10.06 -3.92
C SER A 165 20.66 8.56 -3.97
N LEU A 166 19.70 7.72 -3.56
CA LEU A 166 19.74 6.30 -3.85
C LEU A 166 18.34 5.68 -3.87
N CYS A 167 17.61 5.96 -4.94
CA CYS A 167 16.78 4.98 -5.64
C CYS A 167 16.46 5.48 -7.06
N ALA A 168 17.50 5.84 -7.83
CA ALA A 168 17.37 5.97 -9.28
C ALA A 168 17.40 4.57 -9.89
N LEU A 169 16.25 3.89 -9.91
CA LEU A 169 16.06 2.74 -10.78
C LEU A 169 15.84 3.28 -12.20
N ASN A 170 16.92 3.19 -12.98
CA ASN A 170 17.02 3.50 -14.39
C ASN A 170 15.96 2.70 -15.18
N ASN A 171 14.88 3.36 -15.58
CA ASN A 171 13.93 2.80 -16.54
C ASN A 171 13.61 3.93 -17.54
N GLN A 172 14.46 4.06 -18.56
CA GLN A 172 14.25 4.96 -19.68
C GLN A 172 13.05 4.47 -20.51
N GLN A 173 11.84 4.79 -20.06
CA GLN A 173 10.66 4.81 -20.93
C GLN A 173 10.55 6.23 -21.47
N SER A 174 11.07 6.44 -22.68
CA SER A 174 10.88 7.68 -23.42
C SER A 174 9.42 7.73 -23.88
N PHE A 175 8.58 8.41 -23.12
CA PHE A 175 7.31 8.91 -23.64
C PHE A 175 7.66 10.16 -24.44
N SER A 176 7.45 10.17 -25.76
CA SER A 176 7.51 11.40 -26.55
C SER A 176 6.19 12.14 -26.33
N PRO A 177 6.13 13.17 -25.47
CA PRO A 177 4.93 13.95 -25.34
C PRO A 177 4.82 14.83 -26.58
N ASP A 178 3.60 15.04 -27.08
CA ASP A 178 3.37 16.17 -27.98
C ASP A 178 3.91 17.44 -27.30
N PRO A 179 4.67 18.31 -27.99
CA PRO A 179 5.34 19.46 -27.37
C PRO A 179 4.38 20.50 -26.74
N GLY A 180 3.06 20.31 -26.86
CA GLY A 180 2.03 21.10 -26.17
C GLY A 180 1.41 20.44 -24.93
N VAL A 181 1.80 19.21 -24.57
CA VAL A 181 1.19 18.42 -23.49
C VAL A 181 2.14 18.37 -22.29
N THR A 182 1.87 19.21 -21.28
CA THR A 182 2.69 19.35 -20.07
C THR A 182 2.35 18.33 -18.97
N ASN A 183 1.39 17.44 -19.22
CA ASN A 183 0.98 16.35 -18.33
C ASN A 183 0.36 15.19 -19.12
N TYR A 184 0.60 13.95 -18.67
CA TYR A 184 -0.08 12.74 -19.16
C TYR A 184 -0.80 12.05 -18.00
N THR A 185 -1.54 10.98 -18.28
CA THR A 185 -2.42 10.30 -17.33
C THR A 185 -1.93 8.91 -16.97
N GLY A 186 -2.43 8.36 -15.86
CA GLY A 186 -2.19 6.97 -15.48
C GLY A 186 -2.64 5.96 -16.55
N SER A 187 -3.69 6.24 -17.32
CA SER A 187 -4.09 5.43 -18.48
C SER A 187 -2.96 5.27 -19.49
N ASP A 188 -2.22 6.33 -19.80
CA ASP A 188 -1.12 6.29 -20.77
C ASP A 188 0.00 5.33 -20.29
N VAL A 189 0.22 5.25 -18.97
CA VAL A 189 1.15 4.30 -18.35
C VAL A 189 0.61 2.86 -18.42
N LEU A 190 -0.65 2.65 -18.05
CA LEU A 190 -1.30 1.34 -18.05
C LEU A 190 -1.35 0.71 -19.45
N ASP A 191 -1.72 1.51 -20.46
CA ASP A 191 -1.82 1.06 -21.85
C ASP A 191 -0.44 0.68 -22.42
N SER A 192 0.60 1.40 -22.00
CA SER A 192 1.99 1.09 -22.35
C SER A 192 2.49 -0.22 -21.72
N LEU A 193 2.09 -0.52 -20.49
CA LEU A 193 2.42 -1.78 -19.82
C LEU A 193 1.73 -2.98 -20.48
N SER A 194 0.43 -2.86 -20.77
CA SER A 194 -0.37 -3.88 -21.49
C SER A 194 0.25 -4.21 -22.85
N SER A 195 0.63 -3.17 -23.61
CA SER A 195 1.26 -3.34 -24.92
C SER A 195 2.60 -4.09 -24.86
N LYS A 196 3.37 -3.94 -23.76
CA LYS A 196 4.66 -4.61 -23.56
C LYS A 196 4.51 -6.10 -23.18
N GLU A 197 3.48 -6.44 -22.40
CA GLU A 197 3.16 -7.83 -22.05
C GLU A 197 2.77 -8.65 -23.30
N ASN A 198 1.99 -8.05 -24.20
CA ASN A 198 1.60 -8.68 -25.46
C ASN A 198 2.80 -8.93 -26.39
N ASN A 199 3.77 -8.02 -26.43
CA ASN A 199 4.96 -8.16 -27.27
C ASN A 199 6.02 -9.12 -26.71
N SER A 200 6.00 -9.41 -25.41
CA SER A 200 6.94 -10.37 -24.77
C SER A 200 6.43 -11.82 -24.79
N SER A 201 5.17 -12.03 -25.18
CA SER A 201 4.51 -13.34 -25.20
C SER A 201 4.46 -13.96 -26.61
N GLY A 202 5.13 -13.36 -27.59
CA GLY A 202 5.16 -13.76 -29.01
C GLY A 202 6.48 -14.34 -29.47
#